data_AF-A0A5T2PLP7-F1
#
_entry.id   AF-A0A5T2PLP7-F1
#
_cell.length_a   1.000
_cell.length_b   1.000
_cell.length_c   1.000
_cell.angle_alpha   90.00
_cell.angle_beta   90.00
_cell.angle_gamma   90.00
#
_symmetry.space_group_name_H-M   'P 1'
#
loop_
_entity.id
_entity.type
_entity.pdbx_description
1 polymer ?
#
loop_
_entity_poly.entity_id
_entity_poly.type
_entity_poly.pdbx_seq_one_letter_code
_entity_poly.pdbx_strand_id
1 'polypeptide(L)'
;MLEKAMNFSDLVEVKGNDKAFLTTKTRPEFEKINHSGHISLVDLFCGAGGITLGILEAAASLGKKVNVELAVDIDEKALNVYIDNFPAANAIHSDVLSIFESDISSP
;
A
#
# COMPACT_ATOMS: atom_id res chain seq x y z
N MET A 1 35.41 -18.09 18.30
CA MET A 1 35.12 -17.90 16.87
C MET A 1 33.99 -16.90 16.77
N LEU A 2 34.27 -15.70 16.27
CA LEU A 2 33.30 -14.61 16.18
C LEU A 2 32.39 -14.85 14.97
N GLU A 3 31.07 -14.86 15.20
CA GLU A 3 30.06 -14.83 14.15
C GLU A 3 30.28 -13.57 13.29
N LYS A 4 30.48 -13.77 11.99
CA LYS A 4 30.58 -12.67 11.03
C LYS A 4 29.18 -12.09 10.89
N ALA A 5 28.95 -10.90 11.45
CA ALA A 5 27.69 -10.18 11.27
C ALA A 5 27.42 -10.02 9.76
N MET A 6 26.24 -10.44 9.32
CA MET A 6 25.83 -10.38 7.92
C MET A 6 25.80 -8.90 7.49
N ASN A 7 26.58 -8.56 6.46
CA ASN A 7 26.61 -7.20 5.93
C ASN A 7 25.39 -6.99 5.02
N PHE A 8 24.38 -6.28 5.52
CA PHE A 8 23.14 -6.01 4.79
C PHE A 8 23.34 -5.13 3.55
N SER A 9 24.54 -4.56 3.32
CA SER A 9 24.85 -3.79 2.11
C SER A 9 24.87 -4.63 0.83
N ASP A 10 24.96 -5.96 0.97
CA ASP A 10 25.09 -6.89 -0.17
C ASP A 10 23.73 -7.46 -0.61
N LEU A 11 22.63 -7.03 0.01
CA LEU A 11 21.28 -7.35 -0.45
C LEU A 11 21.00 -6.58 -1.74
N VAL A 12 21.04 -7.31 -2.86
CA VAL A 12 20.62 -6.80 -4.17
C VAL A 12 19.12 -6.57 -4.15
N GLU A 13 18.69 -5.32 -4.31
CA GLU A 13 17.27 -4.98 -4.49
C GLU A 13 16.70 -5.74 -5.70
N VAL A 14 15.56 -6.40 -5.51
CA VAL A 14 14.90 -7.13 -6.60
C VAL A 14 14.23 -6.12 -7.51
N LYS A 15 14.94 -5.66 -8.56
CA LYS A 15 14.41 -4.77 -9.61
C LYS A 15 13.52 -3.65 -9.06
N GLY A 16 14.12 -2.71 -8.34
CA GLY A 16 13.45 -1.56 -7.75
C GLY A 16 14.46 -0.48 -7.40
N ASN A 17 13.98 0.59 -6.79
CA ASN A 17 14.82 1.61 -6.15
C ASN A 17 14.31 1.81 -4.71
N ASP A 18 14.07 0.68 -4.03
CA ASP A 18 13.32 0.58 -2.79
C ASP A 18 13.96 1.41 -1.70
N LYS A 19 15.30 1.36 -1.57
CA LYS A 19 16.03 2.17 -0.59
C LYS A 19 15.87 3.66 -0.86
N ALA A 20 15.93 4.09 -2.13
CA ALA A 20 15.73 5.51 -2.42
C ALA A 20 14.29 5.92 -2.12
N PHE A 21 13.31 5.08 -2.48
CA PHE A 21 11.90 5.30 -2.17
C PHE A 21 11.64 5.40 -0.66
N LEU A 22 12.07 4.41 0.12
CA LEU A 22 11.86 4.37 1.57
C LEU A 22 12.60 5.45 2.35
N THR A 23 13.65 6.03 1.78
CA THR A 23 14.39 7.15 2.38
C THR A 23 13.87 8.52 1.95
N THR A 24 12.86 8.58 1.07
CA THR A 24 12.21 9.85 0.70
C THR A 24 11.63 10.57 1.92
N LYS A 25 11.67 11.90 1.89
CA LYS A 25 11.16 12.77 2.96
C LYS A 25 9.87 13.48 2.59
N THR A 26 9.41 13.27 1.36
CA THR A 26 8.24 13.91 0.78
C THR A 26 7.37 12.83 0.16
N ARG A 27 6.08 12.82 0.48
CA ARG A 27 5.12 11.89 -0.12
C ARG A 27 5.12 12.08 -1.65
N PRO A 28 5.35 11.03 -2.44
CA PRO A 28 5.20 11.11 -3.89
C PRO A 28 3.77 11.49 -4.28
N GLU A 29 3.62 12.29 -5.33
CA GLU A 29 2.31 12.67 -5.86
C GLU A 29 1.82 11.62 -6.87
N PHE A 30 1.47 10.43 -6.38
CA PHE A 30 1.00 9.30 -7.20
C PHE A 30 -0.18 9.65 -8.11
N GLU A 31 -0.95 10.66 -7.71
CA GLU A 31 -2.13 11.15 -8.41
C GLU A 31 -1.79 11.96 -9.68
N LYS A 32 -0.56 12.48 -9.80
CA LYS A 32 -0.13 13.36 -10.90
C LYS A 32 0.70 12.69 -11.99
N ILE A 33 1.09 11.43 -11.80
CA ILE A 33 1.89 10.69 -12.79
C ILE A 33 1.04 10.51 -14.06
N ASN A 34 1.65 10.64 -15.24
CA ASN A 34 0.94 10.46 -16.52
C ASN A 34 0.81 8.96 -16.80
N HIS A 35 -0.42 8.45 -16.71
CA HIS A 35 -0.70 7.03 -16.63
C HIS A 35 -1.25 6.47 -17.95
N SER A 36 -0.66 5.36 -18.42
CA SER A 36 -1.14 4.65 -19.62
C SER A 36 -2.24 3.61 -19.33
N GLY A 37 -2.57 3.40 -18.06
CA GLY A 37 -3.62 2.48 -17.60
C GLY A 37 -3.90 2.64 -16.10
N HIS A 38 -4.87 1.88 -15.57
CA HIS A 38 -5.26 1.93 -14.16
C HIS A 38 -5.36 0.53 -13.52
N ILE A 39 -5.24 0.50 -12.19
CA ILE A 39 -5.46 -0.64 -11.30
C ILE A 39 -6.51 -0.20 -10.29
N SER A 40 -7.57 -0.98 -10.12
CA SER A 40 -8.52 -0.80 -9.01
C SER A 40 -8.09 -1.68 -7.84
N LEU A 41 -7.95 -1.07 -6.68
CA LEU A 41 -7.48 -1.72 -5.45
C LEU A 41 -8.59 -1.75 -4.41
N VAL A 42 -8.71 -2.90 -3.75
CA VAL A 42 -9.48 -3.11 -2.53
C VAL A 42 -8.53 -3.60 -1.44
N ASP A 43 -8.45 -2.89 -0.31
CA ASP A 43 -7.54 -3.17 0.81
C ASP A 43 -8.34 -3.40 2.10
N LEU A 44 -8.68 -4.64 2.41
CA LEU A 44 -9.67 -4.99 3.46
C LEU A 44 -9.10 -4.99 4.90
N PHE A 45 -7.79 -4.85 5.06
CA PHE A 45 -7.14 -4.79 6.38
C PHE A 45 -6.03 -3.75 6.30
N CYS A 46 -6.44 -2.54 5.90
CA CYS A 46 -5.54 -1.57 5.32
C CYS A 46 -4.54 -0.96 6.31
N GLY A 47 -4.84 -1.03 7.62
CA GLY A 47 -4.03 -0.45 8.68
C GLY A 47 -3.63 1.00 8.36
N ALA A 48 -2.33 1.30 8.45
CA ALA A 48 -1.77 2.59 8.03
C ALA A 48 -1.40 2.66 6.53
N GLY A 49 -1.63 1.59 5.78
CA GLY A 49 -1.55 1.56 4.32
C GLY A 49 -0.20 1.15 3.72
N GLY A 50 0.58 0.33 4.42
CA GLY A 50 1.86 -0.18 3.90
C GLY A 50 1.70 -0.99 2.61
N ILE A 51 0.66 -1.82 2.51
CA ILE A 51 0.36 -2.60 1.29
C ILE A 51 -0.05 -1.66 0.16
N THR A 52 -1.00 -0.75 0.42
CA THR A 52 -1.41 0.28 -0.54
C THR A 52 -0.21 1.08 -1.07
N LEU A 53 0.73 1.49 -0.20
CA LEU A 53 1.93 2.23 -0.59
C LEU A 53 2.83 1.42 -1.54
N GLY A 54 3.06 0.14 -1.23
CA GLY A 54 3.86 -0.75 -2.08
C GLY A 54 3.21 -0.97 -3.45
N ILE A 55 1.88 -1.11 -3.50
CA ILE A 55 1.14 -1.24 -4.77
C ILE A 55 1.25 0.05 -5.59
N LEU A 56 1.15 1.22 -4.96
CA LEU A 56 1.32 2.51 -5.62
C LEU A 56 2.73 2.68 -6.20
N GLU A 57 3.77 2.30 -5.45
CA GLU A 57 5.16 2.34 -5.89
C GLU A 57 5.41 1.41 -7.09
N ALA A 58 4.97 0.16 -6.99
CA ALA A 58 5.05 -0.81 -8.09
C ALA A 58 4.27 -0.34 -9.33
N ALA A 59 3.05 0.15 -9.16
CA ALA A 59 2.22 0.65 -10.27
C ALA A 59 2.84 1.88 -10.94
N ALA A 60 3.42 2.79 -10.15
CA ALA A 60 4.13 3.96 -10.65
C ALA A 60 5.33 3.56 -11.52
N SER A 61 6.10 2.55 -11.12
CA SER A 61 7.21 2.01 -11.93
C SER A 61 6.77 1.49 -13.31
N LEU A 62 5.49 1.10 -13.43
CA LEU A 62 4.85 0.61 -14.65
C LEU A 62 4.05 1.70 -15.41
N GLY A 63 4.06 2.95 -14.93
CA GLY A 63 3.28 4.04 -15.51
C GLY A 63 1.76 3.81 -15.44
N LYS A 64 1.30 3.20 -14.33
CA LYS A 64 -0.12 2.90 -14.07
C LYS A 64 -0.63 3.69 -12.86
N LYS A 65 -1.87 4.14 -12.96
CA LYS A 65 -2.61 4.74 -11.84
C LYS A 65 -3.15 3.65 -10.94
N VAL A 66 -3.22 3.89 -9.64
CA VAL A 66 -4.03 3.09 -8.73
C VAL A 66 -5.21 3.93 -8.26
N ASN A 67 -6.41 3.37 -8.34
CA ASN A 67 -7.60 3.89 -7.68
C ASN A 67 -7.91 2.95 -6.51
N VAL A 68 -7.91 3.47 -5.28
CA VAL A 68 -8.32 2.70 -4.11
C VAL A 68 -9.83 2.82 -3.97
N GLU A 69 -10.54 1.82 -4.50
CA GLU A 69 -12.01 1.81 -4.54
C GLU A 69 -12.62 1.49 -3.18
N LEU A 70 -11.86 0.80 -2.31
CA LEU A 70 -12.24 0.50 -0.95
C LEU A 70 -11.00 0.20 -0.09
N ALA A 71 -10.91 0.83 1.07
CA ALA A 71 -9.98 0.45 2.12
C ALA A 71 -10.73 0.34 3.45
N VAL A 72 -10.51 -0.73 4.20
CA VAL A 72 -11.24 -1.04 5.44
C VAL A 72 -10.25 -1.37 6.54
N ASP A 73 -10.47 -0.83 7.73
CA ASP A 73 -9.85 -1.32 8.95
C ASP A 73 -10.72 -1.03 10.18
N ILE A 74 -10.55 -1.81 11.24
CA ILE A 74 -11.21 -1.62 12.54
C ILE A 74 -10.42 -0.69 13.46
N ASP A 75 -9.12 -0.48 13.22
CA ASP A 75 -8.28 0.44 13.97
C ASP A 75 -8.40 1.87 13.41
N GLU A 76 -9.21 2.68 14.08
CA GLU A 76 -9.42 4.09 13.74
C GLU A 76 -8.11 4.90 13.67
N LYS A 77 -7.13 4.61 14.55
CA LYS A 77 -5.87 5.37 14.58
C LYS A 77 -5.01 5.05 13.36
N ALA A 78 -4.94 3.77 12.99
CA ALA A 78 -4.23 3.35 11.80
C ALA A 78 -4.91 3.91 10.54
N LEU A 79 -6.25 3.85 10.49
CA LEU A 79 -7.03 4.38 9.37
C LEU A 79 -6.89 5.89 9.19
N ASN A 80 -6.79 6.67 10.27
CA ASN A 80 -6.53 8.10 10.16
C ASN A 80 -5.19 8.39 9.46
N VAL A 81 -4.14 7.61 9.79
CA VAL A 81 -2.85 7.68 9.09
C VAL A 81 -2.98 7.25 7.62
N TYR A 82 -3.78 6.22 7.34
CA TYR A 82 -4.09 5.80 5.98
C TYR A 82 -4.71 6.94 5.16
N ILE A 83 -5.73 7.61 5.69
CA ILE A 83 -6.45 8.71 5.02
C ILE A 83 -5.50 9.88 4.75
N ASP A 84 -4.64 10.23 5.71
CA ASP A 84 -3.64 11.29 5.52
C ASP A 84 -2.65 10.95 4.40
N ASN A 85 -2.27 9.67 4.26
CA ASN A 85 -1.37 9.19 3.20
C ASN A 85 -2.06 9.11 1.84
N PHE A 86 -3.36 8.76 1.81
CA PHE A 86 -4.13 8.45 0.60
C PHE A 86 -5.48 9.19 0.60
N PRO A 87 -5.50 10.53 0.51
CA PRO A 87 -6.73 11.32 0.69
C PRO A 87 -7.78 11.11 -0.41
N ALA A 88 -7.41 10.48 -1.53
CA ALA A 88 -8.32 10.12 -2.60
C ALA A 88 -8.91 8.70 -2.47
N ALA A 89 -8.50 7.92 -1.47
CA ALA A 89 -8.99 6.57 -1.25
C ALA A 89 -10.38 6.59 -0.61
N ASN A 90 -11.22 5.63 -0.99
CA ASN A 90 -12.48 5.36 -0.29
C ASN A 90 -12.20 4.51 0.95
N ALA A 91 -11.66 5.13 2.00
CA ALA A 91 -11.32 4.49 3.26
C ALA A 91 -12.48 4.57 4.26
N ILE A 92 -12.82 3.43 4.89
CA ILE A 92 -13.92 3.33 5.85
C ILE A 92 -13.48 2.63 7.13
N HIS A 93 -13.90 3.20 8.27
CA HIS A 93 -13.71 2.59 9.59
C HIS A 93 -14.83 1.60 9.83
N SER A 94 -14.53 0.31 9.72
CA SER A 94 -15.54 -0.73 9.79
C SER A 94 -14.92 -2.12 9.99
N ASP A 95 -15.73 -3.06 10.47
CA ASP A 95 -15.40 -4.48 10.38
C ASP A 95 -15.74 -4.97 8.96
N VAL A 96 -14.79 -5.64 8.32
CA VAL A 96 -14.98 -6.28 7.00
C VAL A 96 -16.21 -7.17 6.97
N LEU A 97 -16.50 -7.89 8.06
CA LEU A 97 -17.66 -8.76 8.19
C LEU A 97 -19.00 -8.00 8.13
N SER A 98 -19.01 -6.70 8.40
CA SER A 98 -20.21 -5.87 8.27
C SER A 98 -20.44 -5.34 6.85
N ILE A 99 -19.44 -5.46 5.97
CA ILE A 99 -19.49 -5.02 4.57
C ILE A 99 -19.76 -6.20 3.64
N PHE A 100 -19.14 -7.34 3.94
CA PHE A 100 -19.25 -8.55 3.14
C PHE A 100 -19.99 -9.62 3.94
N GLU A 101 -21.26 -9.80 3.64
CA GLU A 101 -21.99 -10.98 4.07
C GLU A 101 -21.66 -12.12 3.10
N SER A 102 -20.76 -13.01 3.49
CA SER A 102 -20.60 -14.30 2.81
C SER A 102 -20.52 -15.41 3.85
N ASP A 103 -21.33 -16.45 3.66
CA ASP A 103 -21.02 -17.72 4.29
C ASP A 103 -19.74 -18.25 3.65
N ILE A 104 -18.77 -18.70 4.46
CA ILE A 104 -17.45 -19.17 3.99
C ILE A 104 -17.57 -20.44 3.10
N SER A 105 -18.80 -20.94 2.96
CA SER A 105 -19.24 -22.11 2.21
C SER A 105 -19.75 -21.82 0.79
N SER A 106 -19.88 -20.55 0.39
CA SER A 106 -20.38 -20.22 -0.96
C SER A 106 -19.24 -20.30 -2.00
N PRO A 107 -19.42 -21.08 -3.09
CA PRO A 107 -18.37 -21.40 -4.05
C PRO A 107 -17.90 -20.21 -4.91
#